data_AF-A0A3A0A9R5-F1
#
_entry.id   AF-A0A3A0A9R5-F1
#
_cell.length_a   1.000
_cell.length_b   1.000
_cell.length_c   1.000
_cell.angle_alpha   90.00
_cell.angle_beta   90.00
_cell.angle_gamma   90.00
#
_symmetry.space_group_name_H-M   'P 1'
#
loop_
_entity.id
_entity.type
_entity.pdbx_description
1 polymer ?
#
loop_
_entity_poly.entity_id
_entity_poly.type
_entity_poly.pdbx_seq_one_letter_code
_entity_poly.pdbx_strand_id
1 'polypeptide(L)'
;IHLMEMSPTPEKGLRAGDNLRYLVPDSGHLCHMPTHLDVLCGHYNNVVVSNDVAIVADEKYAARAGALNFYSAYRAHNYHFKLYGAMFLGQYATALAGAEGLKRSIPEELLRVESPPMADWLEAFIPMDMHVYIRFGKWQEIIDAPLPEDQDLYCVTTAMTHYAKGVAYAATGRIPEAEEQQQLFQAALARVYPTRYLFNNSALDILAIAAEMLAGELEYRKGNYAAAFEHLRRSIALDDGLPYDEPWGWMQPTRHAYGALLLEQGHVAEAEAVYKADLGLDNSLARPYQHPENVWSLHGYHECLTLLGKHELAGMIKQRLDLALARADVPVTASCACRLSAVA
;
A
#
# COMPACT_ATOMS: atom_id res chain seq x y z
N ILE A 1 -19.74 -1.23 -12.29
CA ILE A 1 -18.60 -0.74 -11.50
C ILE A 1 -17.31 -1.18 -12.16
N HIS A 2 -17.01 -2.48 -12.24
CA HIS A 2 -15.81 -2.98 -12.92
C HIS A 2 -15.57 -2.43 -14.34
N LEU A 3 -16.63 -2.34 -15.17
CA LEU A 3 -16.52 -1.72 -16.50
C LEU A 3 -15.92 -0.30 -16.47
N MET A 4 -16.18 0.47 -15.41
CA MET A 4 -15.75 1.86 -15.29
C MET A 4 -14.41 2.02 -14.57
N GLU A 5 -13.99 1.08 -13.72
CA GLU A 5 -12.78 1.24 -12.89
C GLU A 5 -11.51 1.32 -13.74
N MET A 6 -11.39 0.47 -14.77
CA MET A 6 -10.26 0.50 -15.71
C MET A 6 -10.37 1.62 -16.77
N SER A 7 -11.43 2.44 -16.73
CA SER A 7 -11.63 3.49 -17.72
C SER A 7 -10.83 4.74 -17.41
N PRO A 8 -10.58 5.63 -18.39
CA PRO A 8 -10.02 6.97 -18.12
C PRO A 8 -10.94 7.89 -17.31
N THR A 9 -12.20 7.50 -17.06
CA THR A 9 -13.22 8.33 -16.40
C THR A 9 -14.04 7.50 -15.38
N PRO A 10 -13.40 6.95 -14.33
CA PRO A 10 -14.10 6.12 -13.33
C PRO A 10 -15.23 6.89 -12.63
N GLU A 11 -15.13 8.21 -12.54
CA GLU A 11 -16.10 9.09 -11.88
C GLU A 11 -17.51 9.01 -12.50
N LYS A 12 -17.64 8.62 -13.78
CA LYS A 12 -18.94 8.40 -14.42
C LYS A 12 -19.75 7.27 -13.75
N GLY A 13 -19.08 6.35 -13.04
CA GLY A 13 -19.72 5.26 -12.32
C GLY A 13 -20.17 5.60 -10.90
N LEU A 14 -19.75 6.74 -10.32
CA LEU A 14 -19.95 7.03 -8.89
C LEU A 14 -21.41 6.99 -8.45
N ARG A 15 -22.31 7.67 -9.19
CA ARG A 15 -23.75 7.67 -8.87
C ARG A 15 -24.37 6.27 -8.89
N ALA A 16 -23.90 5.40 -9.79
CA ALA A 16 -24.36 4.02 -9.85
C ALA A 16 -23.80 3.21 -8.68
N GLY A 17 -22.55 3.47 -8.27
CA GLY A 17 -21.95 2.91 -7.05
C GLY A 17 -22.72 3.30 -5.78
N ASP A 18 -23.06 4.58 -5.63
CA ASP A 18 -23.80 5.08 -4.46
C ASP A 18 -25.16 4.40 -4.30
N ASN A 19 -25.87 4.15 -5.41
CA ASN A 19 -27.14 3.43 -5.39
C ASN A 19 -27.00 1.96 -4.99
N LEU A 20 -25.86 1.32 -5.28
CA LEU A 20 -25.61 -0.09 -4.97
C LEU A 20 -25.26 -0.30 -3.49
N ARG A 21 -24.54 0.64 -2.89
CA ARG A 21 -23.84 0.52 -1.59
C ARG A 21 -24.71 0.01 -0.43
N TYR A 22 -26.02 0.27 -0.47
CA TYR A 22 -26.96 -0.12 0.60
C TYR A 22 -28.16 -0.92 0.09
N LEU A 23 -28.13 -1.37 -1.16
CA LEU A 23 -29.28 -2.05 -1.78
C LEU A 23 -29.51 -3.45 -1.19
N VAL A 24 -28.43 -4.15 -0.87
CA VAL A 24 -28.45 -5.50 -0.29
C VAL A 24 -27.49 -5.55 0.89
N PRO A 25 -27.88 -5.04 2.07
CA PRO A 25 -26.95 -4.72 3.16
C PRO A 25 -26.23 -5.93 3.77
N ASP A 26 -26.79 -7.14 3.66
CA ASP A 26 -26.14 -8.38 4.11
C ASP A 26 -25.30 -9.05 3.01
N SER A 27 -25.13 -8.41 1.84
CA SER A 27 -24.17 -8.83 0.82
C SER A 27 -22.91 -7.99 0.93
N GLY A 28 -21.90 -8.50 1.66
CA GLY A 28 -20.63 -7.80 1.86
C GLY A 28 -19.98 -7.39 0.54
N HIS A 29 -19.97 -8.29 -0.44
CA HIS A 29 -19.49 -7.98 -1.78
C HIS A 29 -20.20 -6.77 -2.42
N LEU A 30 -21.54 -6.67 -2.39
CA LEU A 30 -22.25 -5.53 -3.00
C LEU A 30 -22.04 -4.21 -2.24
N CYS A 31 -21.89 -4.27 -0.91
CA CYS A 31 -21.52 -3.11 -0.09
C CYS A 31 -20.11 -2.60 -0.42
N HIS A 32 -19.19 -3.53 -0.71
CA HIS A 32 -17.82 -3.26 -1.10
C HIS A 32 -17.71 -2.70 -2.52
N MET A 33 -18.41 -3.27 -3.50
CA MET A 33 -18.22 -2.98 -4.93
C MET A 33 -18.02 -1.50 -5.29
N PRO A 34 -18.79 -0.53 -4.76
CA PRO A 34 -18.57 0.90 -5.05
C PRO A 34 -17.17 1.42 -4.72
N THR A 35 -16.46 0.78 -3.78
CA THR A 35 -15.13 1.24 -3.33
C THR A 35 -14.05 1.11 -4.38
N HIS A 36 -14.23 0.24 -5.38
CA HIS A 36 -13.40 0.19 -6.58
C HIS A 36 -13.37 1.53 -7.33
N LEU A 37 -14.49 2.26 -7.37
CA LEU A 37 -14.53 3.60 -7.97
C LEU A 37 -14.08 4.68 -6.97
N ASP A 38 -14.43 4.51 -5.70
CA ASP A 38 -14.06 5.47 -4.66
C ASP A 38 -12.53 5.61 -4.55
N VAL A 39 -11.79 4.49 -4.55
CA VAL A 39 -10.33 4.50 -4.43
C VAL A 39 -9.67 5.24 -5.60
N LEU A 40 -10.15 5.01 -6.83
CA LEU A 40 -9.67 5.68 -8.02
C LEU A 40 -10.01 7.17 -8.05
N CYS A 41 -11.11 7.57 -7.41
CA CYS A 41 -11.56 8.96 -7.36
C CYS A 41 -11.06 9.72 -6.14
N GLY A 42 -10.19 9.13 -5.30
CA GLY A 42 -9.68 9.77 -4.08
C GLY A 42 -10.70 9.83 -2.93
N HIS A 43 -11.81 9.10 -3.01
CA HIS A 43 -12.82 9.02 -1.97
C HIS A 43 -12.45 7.98 -0.90
N TYR A 44 -11.22 8.04 -0.37
CA TYR A 44 -10.69 7.02 0.54
C TYR A 44 -11.51 6.83 1.82
N ASN A 45 -12.19 7.87 2.32
CA ASN A 45 -13.12 7.72 3.45
C ASN A 45 -14.30 6.80 3.12
N ASN A 46 -14.84 6.87 1.90
CA ASN A 46 -15.91 5.97 1.47
C ASN A 46 -15.40 4.54 1.35
N VAL A 47 -14.14 4.37 0.91
CA VAL A 47 -13.46 3.07 0.89
C VAL A 47 -13.46 2.45 2.29
N VAL A 48 -12.98 3.17 3.30
CA VAL A 48 -12.94 2.68 4.69
C VAL A 48 -14.34 2.36 5.23
N VAL A 49 -15.27 3.31 5.13
CA VAL A 49 -16.62 3.18 5.73
C VAL A 49 -17.40 2.02 5.12
N SER A 50 -17.33 1.85 3.80
CA SER A 50 -18.15 0.84 3.12
C SER A 50 -17.57 -0.55 3.26
N ASN A 51 -16.25 -0.65 3.32
CA ASN A 51 -15.60 -1.90 3.66
C ASN A 51 -15.85 -2.31 5.11
N ASP A 52 -15.98 -1.37 6.04
CA ASP A 52 -16.41 -1.70 7.40
C ASP A 52 -17.80 -2.35 7.42
N VAL A 53 -18.76 -1.79 6.68
CA VAL A 53 -20.10 -2.38 6.51
C VAL A 53 -20.02 -3.75 5.83
N ALA A 54 -19.20 -3.87 4.78
CA ALA A 54 -19.02 -5.12 4.05
C ALA A 54 -18.43 -6.23 4.94
N ILE A 55 -17.42 -5.91 5.73
CA ILE A 55 -16.79 -6.80 6.71
C ILE A 55 -17.83 -7.27 7.73
N VAL A 56 -18.64 -6.35 8.30
CA VAL A 56 -19.68 -6.73 9.27
C VAL A 56 -20.70 -7.69 8.66
N ALA A 57 -21.09 -7.50 7.40
CA ALA A 57 -21.99 -8.42 6.70
C ALA A 57 -21.32 -9.80 6.50
N ASP A 58 -20.07 -9.81 6.06
CA ASP A 58 -19.30 -11.02 5.80
C ASP A 58 -19.00 -11.85 7.05
N GLU A 59 -18.77 -11.21 8.20
CA GLU A 59 -18.57 -11.92 9.47
C GLU A 59 -19.83 -12.66 9.91
N LYS A 60 -21.04 -12.14 9.62
CA LYS A 60 -22.28 -12.91 9.84
C LYS A 60 -22.33 -14.17 8.99
N TYR A 61 -21.90 -14.07 7.73
CA TYR A 61 -21.82 -15.23 6.83
C TYR A 61 -20.78 -16.23 7.33
N ALA A 62 -19.59 -15.76 7.70
CA ALA A 62 -18.50 -16.60 8.21
C ALA A 62 -18.89 -17.36 9.47
N ALA A 63 -19.59 -16.71 10.40
CA ALA A 63 -20.09 -17.36 11.62
C ALA A 63 -21.08 -18.51 11.33
N ARG A 64 -21.77 -18.46 10.18
CA ARG A 64 -22.72 -19.49 9.75
C ARG A 64 -22.08 -20.58 8.88
N ALA A 65 -21.21 -20.19 7.94
CA ALA A 65 -20.71 -21.06 6.87
C ALA A 65 -19.24 -21.50 7.05
N GLY A 66 -18.54 -20.95 8.03
CA GLY A 66 -17.11 -21.17 8.24
C GLY A 66 -16.22 -20.40 7.26
N ALA A 67 -14.90 -20.49 7.47
CA ALA A 67 -13.87 -19.83 6.66
C ALA A 67 -13.24 -20.73 5.58
N LEU A 68 -13.55 -22.04 5.58
CA LEU A 68 -12.97 -23.01 4.64
C LEU A 68 -13.78 -23.12 3.35
N ASN A 69 -13.93 -21.98 2.65
CA ASN A 69 -14.63 -21.93 1.37
C ASN A 69 -14.09 -20.80 0.48
N PHE A 70 -14.44 -20.84 -0.80
CA PHE A 70 -13.96 -19.87 -1.79
C PHE A 70 -14.35 -18.42 -1.47
N TYR A 71 -15.41 -18.19 -0.67
CA TYR A 71 -15.86 -16.85 -0.31
C TYR A 71 -14.84 -16.13 0.59
N SER A 72 -13.92 -16.84 1.24
CA SER A 72 -12.86 -16.23 2.05
C SER A 72 -11.96 -15.29 1.26
N ALA A 73 -11.76 -15.52 -0.04
CA ALA A 73 -11.04 -14.57 -0.90
C ALA A 73 -11.78 -13.22 -1.01
N TYR A 74 -13.11 -13.24 -1.16
CA TYR A 74 -13.92 -12.01 -1.19
C TYR A 74 -13.92 -11.28 0.16
N ARG A 75 -13.90 -12.03 1.26
CA ARG A 75 -13.78 -11.45 2.61
C ARG A 75 -12.42 -10.77 2.80
N ALA A 76 -11.35 -11.45 2.40
CA ALA A 76 -10.00 -10.91 2.44
C ALA A 76 -9.90 -9.59 1.63
N HIS A 77 -10.54 -9.55 0.46
CA HIS A 77 -10.61 -8.35 -0.39
C HIS A 77 -11.18 -7.11 0.32
N ASN A 78 -12.23 -7.31 1.11
CA ASN A 78 -12.86 -6.21 1.85
C ASN A 78 -11.91 -5.62 2.91
N TYR A 79 -11.18 -6.46 3.64
CA TYR A 79 -10.14 -6.00 4.55
C TYR A 79 -8.98 -5.33 3.81
N HIS A 80 -8.56 -5.87 2.66
CA HIS A 80 -7.48 -5.32 1.84
C HIS A 80 -7.81 -3.89 1.36
N PHE A 81 -9.03 -3.63 0.89
CA PHE A 81 -9.48 -2.28 0.57
C PHE A 81 -9.58 -1.36 1.78
N LYS A 82 -10.13 -1.84 2.91
CA LYS A 82 -10.23 -1.02 4.14
C LYS A 82 -8.85 -0.52 4.55
N LEU A 83 -7.87 -1.41 4.58
CA LEU A 83 -6.53 -1.08 5.04
C LEU A 83 -5.80 -0.16 4.03
N TYR A 84 -5.97 -0.40 2.71
CA TYR A 84 -5.44 0.50 1.67
C TYR A 84 -6.02 1.91 1.78
N GLY A 85 -7.35 2.04 1.87
CA GLY A 85 -8.01 3.35 2.02
C GLY A 85 -7.57 4.07 3.29
N ALA A 86 -7.42 3.35 4.41
CA ALA A 86 -6.95 3.91 5.66
C ALA A 86 -5.50 4.41 5.58
N MET A 87 -4.61 3.67 4.89
CA MET A 87 -3.25 4.14 4.63
C MET A 87 -3.24 5.46 3.86
N PHE A 88 -4.14 5.65 2.88
CA PHE A 88 -4.20 6.87 2.06
C PHE A 88 -4.86 8.06 2.77
N LEU A 89 -5.61 7.80 3.85
CA LEU A 89 -6.14 8.83 4.76
C LEU A 89 -5.15 9.21 5.87
N GLY A 90 -4.04 8.50 6.02
CA GLY A 90 -3.15 8.69 7.18
C GLY A 90 -3.79 8.18 8.48
N GLN A 91 -4.56 7.09 8.42
CA GLN A 91 -5.23 6.46 9.57
C GLN A 91 -4.51 5.17 9.99
N TYR A 92 -3.49 5.29 10.83
CA TYR A 92 -2.68 4.17 11.32
C TYR A 92 -3.52 3.12 12.06
N ALA A 93 -4.35 3.53 13.01
CA ALA A 93 -5.11 2.59 13.84
C ALA A 93 -6.10 1.78 12.99
N THR A 94 -6.75 2.44 12.02
CA THR A 94 -7.70 1.80 11.11
C THR A 94 -7.00 0.87 10.11
N ALA A 95 -5.84 1.28 9.59
CA ALA A 95 -5.04 0.46 8.68
C ALA A 95 -4.54 -0.81 9.38
N LEU A 96 -3.98 -0.68 10.58
CA LEU A 96 -3.49 -1.83 11.36
C LEU A 96 -4.63 -2.79 11.72
N ALA A 97 -5.76 -2.27 12.21
CA ALA A 97 -6.92 -3.10 12.50
C ALA A 97 -7.45 -3.85 11.26
N GLY A 98 -7.37 -3.22 10.08
CA GLY A 98 -7.68 -3.85 8.79
C GLY A 98 -6.74 -5.00 8.45
N ALA A 99 -5.42 -4.79 8.58
CA ALA A 99 -4.41 -5.82 8.34
C ALA A 99 -4.51 -7.00 9.32
N GLU A 100 -4.74 -6.74 10.61
CA GLU A 100 -4.99 -7.79 11.60
C GLU A 100 -6.27 -8.57 11.31
N GLY A 101 -7.33 -7.88 10.89
CA GLY A 101 -8.58 -8.49 10.46
C GLY A 101 -8.40 -9.40 9.24
N LEU A 102 -7.66 -8.94 8.24
CA LEU A 102 -7.28 -9.70 7.06
C LEU A 102 -6.55 -11.00 7.45
N LYS A 103 -5.50 -10.88 8.27
CA LYS A 103 -4.72 -12.03 8.76
C LYS A 103 -5.58 -13.04 9.53
N ARG A 104 -6.47 -12.57 10.41
CA ARG A 104 -7.42 -13.45 11.13
C ARG A 104 -8.43 -14.14 10.20
N SER A 105 -8.81 -13.49 9.10
CA SER A 105 -9.77 -14.05 8.14
C SER A 105 -9.19 -15.19 7.29
N ILE A 106 -7.88 -15.36 7.30
CA ILE A 106 -7.12 -16.37 6.55
C ILE A 106 -6.39 -17.27 7.57
N PRO A 107 -7.10 -18.20 8.24
CA PRO A 107 -6.45 -19.09 9.21
C PRO A 107 -5.51 -20.07 8.50
N GLU A 108 -4.50 -20.57 9.21
CA GLU A 108 -3.51 -21.50 8.63
C GLU A 108 -4.15 -22.76 8.01
N GLU A 109 -5.20 -23.29 8.64
CA GLU A 109 -5.95 -24.43 8.11
C GLU A 109 -6.48 -24.17 6.69
N LEU A 110 -6.82 -22.92 6.36
CA LEU A 110 -7.24 -22.52 5.03
C LEU A 110 -6.05 -22.58 4.06
N LEU A 111 -4.90 -22.03 4.45
CA LEU A 111 -3.69 -22.04 3.62
C LEU A 111 -3.19 -23.46 3.33
N ARG A 112 -3.38 -24.40 4.27
CA ARG A 112 -2.98 -25.80 4.11
C ARG A 112 -3.92 -26.61 3.20
N VAL A 113 -5.02 -26.04 2.70
CA VAL A 113 -5.85 -26.70 1.69
C VAL A 113 -5.09 -26.74 0.35
N GLU A 114 -4.79 -27.96 -0.11
CA GLU A 114 -4.06 -28.19 -1.37
C GLU A 114 -4.97 -28.17 -2.61
N SER A 115 -6.26 -28.46 -2.44
CA SER A 115 -7.25 -28.48 -3.52
C SER A 115 -8.57 -27.82 -3.11
N PRO A 116 -8.89 -26.61 -3.65
CA PRO A 116 -8.00 -25.77 -4.46
C PRO A 116 -6.73 -25.31 -3.68
N PRO A 117 -5.63 -24.92 -4.36
CA PRO A 117 -4.38 -24.56 -3.69
C PRO A 117 -4.50 -23.19 -3.01
N MET A 118 -5.00 -23.18 -1.78
CA MET A 118 -5.40 -21.93 -1.12
C MET A 118 -4.22 -21.04 -0.74
N ALA A 119 -3.06 -21.61 -0.38
CA ALA A 119 -1.87 -20.81 -0.12
C ALA A 119 -1.39 -20.06 -1.37
N ASP A 120 -1.59 -20.60 -2.58
CA ASP A 120 -1.25 -19.91 -3.83
C ASP A 120 -2.04 -18.62 -4.02
N TRP A 121 -3.26 -18.55 -3.47
CA TRP A 121 -4.16 -17.40 -3.67
C TRP A 121 -4.21 -16.44 -2.49
N LEU A 122 -3.89 -16.92 -1.28
CA LEU A 122 -4.17 -16.18 -0.05
C LEU A 122 -2.95 -15.81 0.78
N GLU A 123 -1.82 -16.51 0.63
CA GLU A 123 -0.68 -16.29 1.53
C GLU A 123 -0.07 -14.88 1.36
N ALA A 124 -0.12 -14.32 0.15
CA ALA A 124 0.38 -12.98 -0.13
C ALA A 124 -0.41 -11.86 0.59
N PHE A 125 -1.62 -12.11 1.12
CA PHE A 125 -2.36 -11.15 1.94
C PHE A 125 -1.90 -11.11 3.41
N ILE A 126 -1.19 -12.14 3.88
CA ILE A 126 -0.79 -12.27 5.28
C ILE A 126 0.16 -11.15 5.75
N PRO A 127 1.18 -10.71 4.98
CA PRO A 127 2.16 -9.72 5.45
C PRO A 127 1.74 -8.25 5.23
N MET A 128 0.44 -7.96 5.04
CA MET A 128 -0.02 -6.58 4.78
C MET A 128 0.21 -5.63 5.96
N ASP A 129 0.35 -6.15 7.18
CA ASP A 129 0.76 -5.38 8.35
C ASP A 129 2.15 -4.74 8.18
N MET A 130 3.08 -5.39 7.49
CA MET A 130 4.41 -4.83 7.19
C MET A 130 4.31 -3.56 6.33
N HIS A 131 3.42 -3.51 5.34
CA HIS A 131 3.17 -2.30 4.56
C HIS A 131 2.61 -1.16 5.42
N VAL A 132 1.71 -1.47 6.35
CA VAL A 132 1.17 -0.50 7.30
C VAL A 132 2.30 0.06 8.17
N TYR A 133 3.11 -0.80 8.78
CA TYR A 133 4.20 -0.34 9.63
C TYR A 133 5.20 0.54 8.88
N ILE A 134 5.58 0.19 7.64
CA ILE A 134 6.48 1.00 6.81
C ILE A 134 5.87 2.36 6.51
N ARG A 135 4.60 2.41 6.07
CA ARG A 135 3.92 3.66 5.73
C ARG A 135 3.92 4.65 6.87
N PHE A 136 3.74 4.15 8.10
CA PHE A 136 3.61 4.95 9.31
C PHE A 136 4.90 5.03 10.14
N GLY A 137 6.04 4.57 9.61
CA GLY A 137 7.34 4.66 10.27
C GLY A 137 7.45 3.90 11.60
N LYS A 138 6.72 2.80 11.73
CA LYS A 138 6.70 1.92 12.92
C LYS A 138 7.88 0.95 12.90
N TRP A 139 9.08 1.52 12.93
CA TRP A 139 10.33 0.79 12.70
C TRP A 139 10.60 -0.27 13.78
N GLN A 140 10.31 0.05 15.04
CA GLN A 140 10.57 -0.87 16.14
C GLN A 140 9.64 -2.07 16.08
N GLU A 141 8.37 -1.86 15.74
CA GLU A 141 7.37 -2.91 15.55
C GLU A 141 7.80 -3.90 14.45
N ILE A 142 8.42 -3.42 13.37
CA ILE A 142 9.00 -4.26 12.32
C ILE A 142 10.24 -5.03 12.82
N ILE A 143 11.15 -4.34 13.52
CA ILE A 143 12.37 -4.94 14.05
C ILE A 143 12.04 -6.08 15.02
N ASP A 144 10.99 -5.93 15.83
CA ASP A 144 10.54 -6.93 16.80
C ASP A 144 9.62 -7.99 16.20
N ALA A 145 9.12 -7.80 14.98
CA ALA A 145 8.21 -8.75 14.35
C ALA A 145 8.86 -10.14 14.19
N PRO A 146 8.24 -11.22 14.69
CA PRO A 146 8.78 -12.56 14.52
C PRO A 146 8.59 -13.05 13.08
N LEU A 147 9.46 -13.95 12.64
CA LEU A 147 9.22 -14.74 11.44
C LEU A 147 8.18 -15.84 11.73
N PRO A 148 7.41 -16.28 10.71
CA PRO A 148 6.53 -17.43 10.87
C PRO A 148 7.34 -18.71 11.15
N GLU A 149 6.73 -19.65 11.88
CA GLU A 149 7.37 -20.94 12.19
C GLU A 149 7.54 -21.79 10.91
N ASP A 150 6.48 -21.90 10.11
CA ASP A 150 6.48 -22.61 8.82
C ASP A 150 6.81 -21.66 7.67
N GLN A 151 8.09 -21.30 7.53
CA GLN A 151 8.55 -20.38 6.49
C GLN A 151 8.39 -20.93 5.06
N ASP A 152 8.10 -22.21 4.89
CA ASP A 152 7.82 -22.79 3.57
C ASP A 152 6.38 -22.50 3.13
N LEU A 153 5.42 -22.72 4.02
CA LEU A 153 4.03 -22.31 3.80
C LEU A 153 3.94 -20.79 3.61
N TYR A 154 4.57 -20.04 4.50
CA TYR A 154 4.56 -18.58 4.59
C TYR A 154 5.78 -17.93 3.90
N CYS A 155 6.11 -18.41 2.69
CA CYS A 155 7.32 -17.98 1.99
C CYS A 155 7.28 -16.50 1.56
N VAL A 156 6.13 -15.97 1.10
CA VAL A 156 5.99 -14.55 0.75
C VAL A 156 6.06 -13.68 2.01
N THR A 157 5.38 -14.11 3.08
CA THR A 157 5.39 -13.44 4.38
C THR A 157 6.81 -13.34 4.94
N THR A 158 7.59 -14.41 4.82
CA THR A 158 8.99 -14.45 5.27
C THR A 158 9.85 -13.46 4.49
N ALA A 159 9.76 -13.46 3.15
CA ALA A 159 10.47 -12.50 2.31
C ALA A 159 10.05 -11.05 2.63
N MET A 160 8.74 -10.76 2.69
CA MET A 160 8.23 -9.42 3.00
C MET A 160 8.68 -8.92 4.38
N THR A 161 8.75 -9.81 5.37
CA THR A 161 9.22 -9.46 6.72
C THR A 161 10.71 -9.09 6.73
N HIS A 162 11.55 -9.83 6.01
CA HIS A 162 12.97 -9.47 5.86
C HIS A 162 13.16 -8.15 5.10
N TYR A 163 12.39 -7.93 4.03
CA TYR A 163 12.35 -6.64 3.33
C TYR A 163 12.04 -5.50 4.30
N ALA A 164 10.95 -5.62 5.06
CA ALA A 164 10.50 -4.60 5.99
C ALA A 164 11.57 -4.32 7.07
N LYS A 165 12.15 -5.38 7.65
CA LYS A 165 13.25 -5.25 8.62
C LYS A 165 14.47 -4.55 8.04
N GLY A 166 14.83 -4.85 6.79
CA GLY A 166 15.91 -4.16 6.08
C GLY A 166 15.66 -2.66 5.97
N VAL A 167 14.45 -2.27 5.56
CA VAL A 167 14.04 -0.85 5.50
C VAL A 167 14.07 -0.21 6.90
N ALA A 168 13.53 -0.89 7.92
CA ALA A 168 13.48 -0.37 9.28
C ALA A 168 14.89 -0.16 9.89
N TYR A 169 15.80 -1.11 9.70
CA TYR A 169 17.20 -0.95 10.13
C TYR A 169 17.91 0.18 9.37
N ALA A 170 17.71 0.28 8.06
CA ALA A 170 18.28 1.36 7.26
C ALA A 170 17.77 2.74 7.73
N ALA A 171 16.45 2.88 7.91
CA ALA A 171 15.81 4.10 8.39
C ALA A 171 16.22 4.50 9.82
N THR A 172 16.69 3.55 10.63
CA THR A 172 17.21 3.80 11.99
C THR A 172 18.74 3.91 12.05
N GLY A 173 19.43 3.95 10.90
CA GLY A 173 20.88 4.12 10.81
C GLY A 173 21.70 2.85 11.14
N ARG A 174 21.04 1.71 11.32
CA ARG A 174 21.65 0.41 11.65
C ARG A 174 22.03 -0.34 10.37
N ILE A 175 23.00 0.22 9.65
CA ILE A 175 23.38 -0.23 8.29
C ILE A 175 23.84 -1.69 8.23
N PRO A 176 24.71 -2.19 9.15
CA PRO A 176 25.12 -3.59 9.12
C PRO A 176 23.95 -4.56 9.23
N GLU A 177 22.98 -4.28 10.11
CA GLU A 177 21.78 -5.09 10.25
C GLU A 177 20.86 -4.99 9.03
N ALA A 178 20.79 -3.82 8.40
CA ALA A 178 20.05 -3.65 7.15
C ALA A 178 20.65 -4.46 5.98
N GLU A 179 21.99 -4.51 5.88
CA GLU A 179 22.71 -5.36 4.91
C GLU A 179 22.47 -6.84 5.17
N GLU A 180 22.49 -7.26 6.44
CA GLU A 180 22.15 -8.64 6.82
C GLU A 180 20.71 -8.99 6.39
N GLN A 181 19.74 -8.12 6.68
CA GLN A 181 18.35 -8.33 6.26
C GLN A 181 18.19 -8.33 4.74
N GLN A 182 18.97 -7.56 3.99
CA GLN A 182 18.97 -7.62 2.53
C GLN A 182 19.45 -8.99 2.03
N GLN A 183 20.48 -9.57 2.63
CA GLN A 183 20.94 -10.92 2.29
C GLN A 183 19.89 -11.98 2.63
N LEU A 184 19.28 -11.89 3.81
CA LEU A 184 18.20 -12.79 4.25
C LEU A 184 16.96 -12.67 3.36
N PHE A 185 16.60 -11.44 2.95
CA PHE A 185 15.55 -11.19 1.98
C PHE A 185 15.81 -11.91 0.66
N GLN A 186 17.02 -11.79 0.09
CA GLN A 186 17.37 -12.46 -1.17
C GLN A 186 17.31 -13.99 -1.04
N ALA A 187 17.77 -14.53 0.09
CA ALA A 187 17.67 -15.97 0.38
C ALA A 187 16.20 -16.45 0.52
N ALA A 188 15.35 -15.65 1.16
CA ALA A 188 13.91 -15.94 1.29
C ALA A 188 13.18 -15.82 -0.07
N LEU A 189 13.50 -14.79 -0.86
CA LEU A 189 12.94 -14.58 -2.20
C LEU A 189 13.20 -15.78 -3.12
N ALA A 190 14.40 -16.36 -3.07
CA ALA A 190 14.74 -17.54 -3.86
C ALA A 190 13.91 -18.81 -3.49
N ARG A 191 13.20 -18.79 -2.36
CA ARG A 191 12.33 -19.89 -1.90
C ARG A 191 10.84 -19.63 -2.15
N VAL A 192 10.46 -18.45 -2.65
CA VAL A 192 9.06 -18.13 -2.94
C VAL A 192 8.58 -18.96 -4.12
N TYR A 193 7.47 -19.67 -3.94
CA TYR A 193 6.87 -20.45 -5.01
C TYR A 193 6.35 -19.53 -6.12
N PRO A 194 6.64 -19.81 -7.41
CA PRO A 194 6.15 -19.01 -8.53
C PRO A 194 4.62 -19.08 -8.72
N THR A 195 3.96 -19.99 -7.99
CA THR A 195 2.50 -20.13 -7.94
C THR A 195 1.84 -19.24 -6.90
N ARG A 196 2.60 -18.48 -6.09
CA ARG A 196 2.03 -17.48 -5.17
C ARG A 196 1.60 -16.24 -5.95
N TYR A 197 0.33 -15.88 -5.81
CA TYR A 197 -0.26 -14.70 -6.41
C TYR A 197 -1.00 -13.87 -5.37
N LEU A 198 -1.04 -12.57 -5.64
CA LEU A 198 -1.99 -11.64 -5.08
C LEU A 198 -2.86 -11.16 -6.24
N PHE A 199 -4.05 -11.73 -6.38
CA PHE A 199 -4.93 -11.59 -7.54
C PHE A 199 -4.19 -11.72 -8.88
N ASN A 200 -4.01 -10.62 -9.61
CA ASN A 200 -3.44 -10.60 -10.96
C ASN A 200 -1.91 -10.60 -10.96
N ASN A 201 -1.28 -10.37 -9.81
CA ASN A 201 0.14 -10.13 -9.67
C ASN A 201 0.83 -11.34 -9.03
N SER A 202 1.95 -11.78 -9.62
CA SER A 202 2.76 -12.81 -8.95
C SER A 202 3.43 -12.20 -7.72
N ALA A 203 3.60 -13.00 -6.66
CA ALA A 203 4.32 -12.53 -5.48
C ALA A 203 5.79 -12.22 -5.80
N LEU A 204 6.37 -12.89 -6.79
CA LEU A 204 7.74 -12.62 -7.25
C LEU A 204 7.87 -11.22 -7.87
N ASP A 205 6.91 -10.78 -8.68
CA ASP A 205 6.93 -9.44 -9.27
C ASP A 205 6.75 -8.35 -8.20
N ILE A 206 5.87 -8.58 -7.22
CA ILE A 206 5.70 -7.68 -6.06
C ILE A 206 7.00 -7.60 -5.25
N LEU A 207 7.66 -8.74 -4.98
CA LEU A 207 8.91 -8.76 -4.23
C LEU A 207 10.10 -8.21 -5.03
N ALA A 208 10.04 -8.16 -6.37
CA ALA A 208 11.02 -7.45 -7.18
C ALA A 208 11.00 -5.94 -6.90
N ILE A 209 9.82 -5.35 -6.67
CA ILE A 209 9.66 -3.96 -6.23
C ILE A 209 10.33 -3.77 -4.86
N ALA A 210 10.08 -4.69 -3.93
CA ALA A 210 10.66 -4.69 -2.59
C ALA A 210 12.20 -4.75 -2.63
N ALA A 211 12.78 -5.56 -3.52
CA ALA A 211 14.22 -5.68 -3.70
C ALA A 211 14.86 -4.33 -4.06
N GLU A 212 14.30 -3.64 -5.06
CA GLU A 212 14.77 -2.33 -5.51
C GLU A 212 14.50 -1.22 -4.48
N MET A 213 13.37 -1.27 -3.77
CA MET A 213 13.09 -0.36 -2.66
C MET A 213 14.13 -0.47 -1.54
N LEU A 214 14.46 -1.70 -1.12
CA LEU A 214 15.43 -1.95 -0.06
C LEU A 214 16.84 -1.55 -0.49
N ALA A 215 17.24 -1.87 -1.72
CA ALA A 215 18.53 -1.43 -2.25
C ALA A 215 18.62 0.10 -2.31
N GLY A 216 17.56 0.77 -2.78
CA GLY A 216 17.49 2.23 -2.83
C GLY A 216 17.61 2.88 -1.46
N GLU A 217 16.84 2.43 -0.48
CA GLU A 217 16.91 2.92 0.90
C GLU A 217 18.30 2.69 1.50
N LEU A 218 18.87 1.50 1.34
CA LEU A 218 20.17 1.16 1.92
C LEU A 218 21.31 2.00 1.32
N GLU A 219 21.37 2.13 0.00
CA GLU A 219 22.37 2.95 -0.69
C GLU A 219 22.21 4.43 -0.33
N TYR A 220 20.97 4.91 -0.15
CA TYR A 220 20.71 6.27 0.30
C TYR A 220 21.35 6.52 1.68
N ARG A 221 21.16 5.58 2.61
CA ARG A 221 21.71 5.68 3.98
C ARG A 221 23.22 5.55 4.06
N LYS A 222 23.83 4.87 3.08
CA LYS A 222 25.28 4.83 2.90
C LYS A 222 25.86 6.11 2.30
N GLY A 223 25.02 7.04 1.84
CA GLY A 223 25.42 8.26 1.14
C GLY A 223 25.68 8.07 -0.36
N ASN A 224 25.36 6.90 -0.92
CA ASN A 224 25.52 6.56 -2.32
C ASN A 224 24.31 7.03 -3.15
N TYR A 225 24.01 8.33 -3.09
CA TYR A 225 22.74 8.89 -3.58
C TYR A 225 22.45 8.60 -5.06
N ALA A 226 23.46 8.59 -5.93
CA ALA A 226 23.27 8.28 -7.34
C ALA A 226 22.72 6.85 -7.55
N ALA A 227 23.33 5.86 -6.88
CA ALA A 227 22.88 4.47 -6.92
C ALA A 227 21.50 4.31 -6.26
N ALA A 228 21.29 5.00 -5.13
CA ALA A 228 20.00 5.01 -4.44
C ALA A 228 18.85 5.46 -5.36
N PHE A 229 19.01 6.59 -6.05
CA PHE A 229 18.00 7.10 -6.96
C PHE A 229 17.86 6.29 -8.26
N GLU A 230 18.86 5.51 -8.67
CA GLU A 230 18.68 4.50 -9.73
C GLU A 230 17.76 3.37 -9.28
N HIS A 231 18.04 2.77 -8.12
CA HIS A 231 17.21 1.71 -7.54
C HIS A 231 15.77 2.16 -7.30
N LEU A 232 15.56 3.36 -6.72
CA LEU A 232 14.21 3.88 -6.49
C LEU A 232 13.44 4.11 -7.80
N ARG A 233 14.09 4.58 -8.87
CA ARG A 233 13.46 4.70 -10.19
C ARG A 233 13.15 3.34 -10.81
N ARG A 234 14.03 2.34 -10.61
CA ARG A 234 13.79 0.96 -11.04
C ARG A 234 12.58 0.37 -10.31
N SER A 235 12.45 0.63 -9.02
CA SER A 235 11.31 0.23 -8.21
C SER A 235 10.00 0.85 -8.73
N ILE A 236 9.99 2.15 -9.05
CA ILE A 236 8.84 2.82 -9.69
C ILE A 236 8.48 2.16 -11.03
N ALA A 237 9.47 1.84 -11.87
CA ALA A 237 9.21 1.22 -13.16
C ALA A 237 8.62 -0.20 -13.03
N LEU A 238 8.99 -0.94 -11.99
CA LEU A 238 8.41 -2.24 -11.67
C LEU A 238 6.98 -2.11 -11.13
N ASP A 239 6.76 -1.17 -10.21
CA ASP A 239 5.46 -0.83 -9.63
C ASP A 239 4.45 -0.42 -10.72
N ASP A 240 4.84 0.51 -11.60
CA ASP A 240 4.02 0.96 -12.75
C ASP A 240 3.84 -0.12 -13.83
N GLY A 241 4.71 -1.13 -13.82
CA GLY A 241 4.69 -2.26 -14.75
C GLY A 241 3.81 -3.43 -14.31
N LEU A 242 3.31 -3.43 -13.06
CA LEU A 242 2.44 -4.48 -12.56
C LEU A 242 1.11 -4.53 -13.34
N PRO A 243 0.60 -5.74 -13.64
CA PRO A 243 -0.79 -5.93 -14.03
C PRO A 243 -1.75 -5.17 -13.13
N TYR A 244 -2.73 -4.52 -13.76
CA TYR A 244 -3.74 -3.75 -13.04
C TYR A 244 -4.50 -4.63 -12.04
N ASP A 245 -4.71 -4.10 -10.85
CA ASP A 245 -5.32 -4.78 -9.71
C ASP A 245 -5.84 -3.72 -8.72
N GLU A 246 -6.87 -4.06 -7.94
CA GLU A 246 -7.33 -3.15 -6.89
C GLU A 246 -7.67 -3.89 -5.58
N PRO A 247 -7.22 -3.39 -4.41
CA PRO A 247 -6.15 -2.42 -4.30
C PRO A 247 -4.84 -3.05 -4.79
N TRP A 248 -3.91 -2.22 -5.28
CA TRP A 248 -2.61 -2.68 -5.77
C TRP A 248 -1.89 -3.57 -4.75
N GLY A 249 -1.32 -4.66 -5.22
CA GLY A 249 -0.57 -5.58 -4.37
C GLY A 249 0.64 -4.94 -3.69
N TRP A 250 1.22 -3.92 -4.31
CA TRP A 250 2.17 -3.02 -3.67
C TRP A 250 1.42 -1.82 -3.08
N MET A 251 1.21 -1.82 -1.76
CA MET A 251 0.22 -0.94 -1.12
C MET A 251 0.63 0.53 -0.95
N GLN A 252 1.92 0.82 -0.94
CA GLN A 252 2.46 2.18 -0.83
C GLN A 252 3.13 2.54 -2.15
N PRO A 253 2.64 3.51 -2.93
CA PRO A 253 3.28 3.88 -4.19
C PRO A 253 4.77 4.19 -3.95
N THR A 254 5.65 3.46 -4.64
CA THR A 254 7.12 3.54 -4.50
C THR A 254 7.63 4.98 -4.65
N ARG A 255 6.98 5.73 -5.55
CA ARG A 255 7.26 7.14 -5.83
C ARG A 255 7.15 8.05 -4.61
N HIS A 256 6.42 7.68 -3.56
CA HIS A 256 6.35 8.47 -2.33
C HIS A 256 7.68 8.52 -1.58
N ALA A 257 8.41 7.40 -1.54
CA ALA A 257 9.74 7.35 -0.95
C ALA A 257 10.74 8.13 -1.81
N TYR A 258 10.69 7.94 -3.13
CA TYR A 258 11.50 8.68 -4.08
C TYR A 258 11.31 10.20 -3.95
N GLY A 259 10.06 10.69 -3.96
CA GLY A 259 9.75 12.11 -3.78
C GLY A 259 10.21 12.67 -2.43
N ALA A 260 10.04 11.89 -1.35
CA ALA A 260 10.47 12.32 -0.02
C ALA A 260 12.00 12.48 0.07
N LEU A 261 12.75 11.54 -0.51
CA LEU A 261 14.22 11.58 -0.51
C LEU A 261 14.77 12.62 -1.48
N LEU A 262 14.08 12.91 -2.59
CA LEU A 262 14.39 14.06 -3.44
C LEU A 262 14.26 15.38 -2.67
N LEU A 263 13.17 15.57 -1.92
CA LEU A 263 12.98 16.75 -1.07
C LEU A 263 14.07 16.86 0.00
N GLU A 264 14.47 15.74 0.62
CA GLU A 264 15.57 15.72 1.59
C GLU A 264 16.91 16.19 0.99
N GLN A 265 17.17 15.88 -0.28
CA GLN A 265 18.35 16.34 -1.02
C GLN A 265 18.17 17.74 -1.66
N GLY A 266 17.03 18.40 -1.45
CA GLY A 266 16.75 19.71 -2.03
C GLY A 266 16.42 19.68 -3.53
N HIS A 267 16.15 18.51 -4.11
CA HIS A 267 15.74 18.34 -5.51
C HIS A 267 14.23 18.66 -5.69
N VAL A 268 13.85 19.88 -5.31
CA VAL A 268 12.43 20.28 -5.14
C VAL A 268 11.63 20.19 -6.45
N ALA A 269 12.22 20.57 -7.58
CA ALA A 269 11.54 20.53 -8.88
C ALA A 269 11.27 19.10 -9.38
N GLU A 270 12.18 18.16 -9.11
CA GLU A 270 11.98 16.75 -9.44
C GLU A 270 10.90 16.14 -8.54
N ALA A 271 10.92 16.45 -7.24
CA ALA A 271 9.89 16.01 -6.31
C ALA A 271 8.50 16.56 -6.67
N GLU A 272 8.41 17.82 -7.11
CA GLU A 272 7.17 18.42 -7.60
C GLU A 272 6.56 17.57 -8.73
N ALA A 273 7.36 17.18 -9.72
CA ALA A 273 6.91 16.37 -10.84
C ALA A 273 6.39 14.99 -10.39
N VAL A 274 7.06 14.37 -9.42
CA VAL A 274 6.65 13.09 -8.84
C VAL A 274 5.28 13.16 -8.19
N TYR A 275 5.04 14.14 -7.31
CA TYR A 275 3.75 14.26 -6.64
C TYR A 275 2.64 14.74 -7.56
N LYS A 276 2.97 15.59 -8.54
CA LYS A 276 2.02 16.04 -9.56
C LYS A 276 1.51 14.86 -10.40
N ALA A 277 2.41 13.97 -10.80
CA ALA A 277 2.10 12.73 -11.49
C ALA A 277 1.23 11.80 -10.63
N ASP A 278 1.64 11.57 -9.38
CA ASP A 278 0.89 10.72 -8.44
C ASP A 278 -0.54 11.20 -8.24
N LEU A 279 -0.74 12.50 -8.03
CA LEU A 279 -2.06 13.10 -7.81
C LEU A 279 -2.94 13.14 -9.09
N GLY A 280 -2.43 12.73 -10.24
CA GLY A 280 -3.14 12.82 -11.53
C GLY A 280 -3.36 14.26 -11.99
N LEU A 281 -2.47 15.19 -11.60
CA LEU A 281 -2.52 16.60 -12.02
C LEU A 281 -1.83 16.85 -13.38
N ASP A 282 -1.27 15.79 -13.96
CA ASP A 282 -0.91 15.70 -15.36
C ASP A 282 -1.17 14.28 -15.91
N ASN A 283 -0.80 14.05 -17.17
CA ASN A 283 -1.07 12.80 -17.88
C ASN A 283 0.16 11.88 -17.95
N SER A 284 1.13 12.02 -17.05
CA SER A 284 2.34 11.17 -17.04
C SER A 284 2.05 9.73 -16.64
N LEU A 285 1.06 9.51 -15.77
CA LEU A 285 0.58 8.19 -15.36
C LEU A 285 -0.76 7.89 -15.99
N ALA A 286 -0.97 6.62 -16.35
CA ALA A 286 -2.30 6.16 -16.75
C ALA A 286 -3.27 6.30 -15.57
N ARG A 287 -4.55 6.58 -15.89
CA ARG A 287 -5.58 6.91 -14.90
C ARG A 287 -5.67 5.97 -13.69
N PRO A 288 -5.49 4.63 -13.83
CA PRO A 288 -5.56 3.76 -12.68
C PRO A 288 -4.43 3.99 -11.68
N TYR A 289 -3.22 4.32 -12.14
CA TYR A 289 -2.05 4.57 -11.28
C TYR A 289 -1.98 6.00 -10.72
N GLN A 290 -3.08 6.75 -10.82
CA GLN A 290 -3.22 8.08 -10.22
C GLN A 290 -3.96 7.95 -8.89
N HIS A 291 -3.53 8.70 -7.89
CA HIS A 291 -4.04 8.72 -6.53
C HIS A 291 -4.54 10.12 -6.12
N PRO A 292 -5.67 10.59 -6.69
CA PRO A 292 -6.26 11.86 -6.29
C PRO A 292 -6.54 11.91 -4.78
N GLU A 293 -6.39 13.09 -4.16
CA GLU A 293 -6.66 13.31 -2.73
C GLU A 293 -5.81 12.47 -1.74
N ASN A 294 -4.76 11.81 -2.22
CA ASN A 294 -3.84 11.07 -1.36
C ASN A 294 -3.09 12.02 -0.42
N VAL A 295 -3.30 11.87 0.90
CA VAL A 295 -2.79 12.83 1.91
C VAL A 295 -1.27 13.01 1.83
N TRP A 296 -0.54 11.93 1.54
CA TRP A 296 0.92 11.91 1.50
C TRP A 296 1.47 12.71 0.31
N SER A 297 0.85 12.55 -0.85
CA SER A 297 1.24 13.27 -2.07
C SER A 297 0.74 14.70 -2.07
N LEU A 298 -0.44 14.98 -1.50
CA LEU A 298 -0.90 16.34 -1.24
C LEU A 298 0.09 17.10 -0.34
N HIS A 299 0.58 16.46 0.72
CA HIS A 299 1.59 17.04 1.61
C HIS A 299 2.88 17.36 0.83
N GLY A 300 3.46 16.35 0.16
CA GLY A 300 4.69 16.52 -0.60
C GLY A 300 4.57 17.58 -1.71
N TYR A 301 3.46 17.60 -2.44
CA TYR A 301 3.21 18.58 -3.49
C TYR A 301 3.08 20.00 -2.93
N HIS A 302 2.32 20.18 -1.84
CA HIS A 302 2.18 21.47 -1.17
C HIS A 302 3.53 22.03 -0.70
N GLU A 303 4.38 21.16 -0.11
CA GLU A 303 5.73 21.53 0.31
C GLU A 303 6.58 21.98 -0.89
N CYS A 304 6.58 21.22 -1.99
CA CYS A 304 7.29 21.58 -3.22
C CYS A 304 6.85 22.95 -3.75
N LEU A 305 5.54 23.17 -3.86
CA LEU A 305 4.98 24.43 -4.36
C LEU A 305 5.37 25.62 -3.50
N THR A 306 5.39 25.45 -2.18
CA THR A 306 5.79 26.50 -1.23
C THR A 306 7.27 26.85 -1.40
N LEU A 307 8.15 25.84 -1.46
CA LEU A 307 9.59 26.02 -1.65
C LEU A 307 9.94 26.65 -3.00
N LEU A 308 9.16 26.37 -4.04
CA LEU A 308 9.32 26.95 -5.38
C LEU A 308 8.65 28.32 -5.55
N GLY A 309 8.02 28.88 -4.51
CA GLY A 309 7.33 30.18 -4.57
C GLY A 309 6.05 30.18 -5.40
N LYS A 310 5.46 29.01 -5.68
CA LYS A 310 4.21 28.85 -6.45
C LYS A 310 2.97 29.05 -5.56
N HIS A 311 2.90 30.21 -4.90
CA HIS A 311 1.99 30.45 -3.76
C HIS A 311 0.50 30.32 -4.09
N GLU A 312 0.06 30.74 -5.28
CA GLU A 312 -1.36 30.62 -5.67
C GLU A 312 -1.79 29.14 -5.74
N LEU A 313 -0.99 28.32 -6.42
CA LEU A 313 -1.25 26.89 -6.53
C LEU A 313 -1.07 26.19 -5.17
N ALA A 314 -0.07 26.58 -4.38
CA ALA A 314 0.10 26.09 -3.01
C ALA A 314 -1.16 26.34 -2.18
N GLY A 315 -1.78 27.52 -2.29
CA GLY A 315 -3.04 27.85 -1.61
C GLY A 315 -4.20 26.92 -1.98
N MET A 316 -4.34 26.57 -3.27
CA MET A 316 -5.37 25.63 -3.73
C MET A 316 -5.15 24.21 -3.21
N ILE A 317 -3.90 23.73 -3.26
CA ILE A 317 -3.53 22.41 -2.76
C ILE A 317 -3.66 22.35 -1.23
N LYS A 318 -3.33 23.43 -0.52
CA LYS A 318 -3.47 23.53 0.92
C LYS A 318 -4.90 23.27 1.38
N GLN A 319 -5.90 23.81 0.69
CA GLN A 319 -7.29 23.57 1.06
C GLN A 319 -7.67 22.07 0.98
N ARG A 320 -7.21 21.37 -0.06
CA ARG A 320 -7.42 19.92 -0.22
C ARG A 320 -6.65 19.14 0.85
N LEU A 321 -5.40 19.52 1.08
CA LEU A 321 -4.55 18.93 2.11
C LEU A 321 -5.15 19.08 3.51
N ASP A 322 -5.66 20.26 3.88
CA ASP A 322 -6.27 20.50 5.20
C ASP A 322 -7.48 19.58 5.43
N LEU A 323 -8.30 19.35 4.39
CA LEU A 323 -9.43 18.42 4.45
C LEU A 323 -8.99 16.96 4.58
N ALA A 324 -7.94 16.56 3.86
CA ALA A 324 -7.37 15.22 3.98
C ALA A 324 -6.75 14.98 5.38
N LEU A 325 -5.97 15.94 5.88
CA LEU A 325 -5.34 15.89 7.20
C LEU A 325 -6.36 15.86 8.34
N ALA A 326 -7.52 16.49 8.19
CA ALA A 326 -8.59 16.43 9.18
C ALA A 326 -9.12 15.00 9.43
N ARG A 327 -8.80 14.03 8.56
CA ARG A 327 -9.15 12.61 8.72
C ARG A 327 -7.99 11.73 9.18
N ALA A 328 -6.76 12.23 9.17
CA ALA A 328 -5.60 11.49 9.64
C ALA A 328 -5.65 11.33 11.17
N ASP A 329 -5.19 10.18 11.68
CA ASP A 329 -5.08 9.92 13.13
C ASP A 329 -3.65 10.07 13.65
N VAL A 330 -2.69 10.33 12.75
CA VAL A 330 -1.29 10.64 13.03
C VAL A 330 -0.86 11.89 12.26
N PRO A 331 0.16 12.63 12.76
CA PRO A 331 0.76 13.71 12.00
C PRO A 331 1.37 13.21 10.68
N VAL A 332 1.05 13.88 9.58
CA VAL A 332 1.71 13.68 8.28
C VAL A 332 2.73 14.81 8.09
N THR A 333 4.01 14.51 8.29
CA THR A 333 5.11 15.49 8.20
C THR A 333 5.98 15.32 6.95
N ALA A 334 5.84 14.19 6.26
CA ALA A 334 6.46 13.88 4.98
C ALA A 334 5.62 12.85 4.23
N SER A 335 5.81 12.71 2.92
CA SER A 335 5.12 11.68 2.13
C SER A 335 5.60 10.25 2.41
N CYS A 336 6.75 10.11 3.09
CA CYS A 336 7.33 8.86 3.52
C CYS A 336 8.20 9.07 4.76
N ALA A 337 8.12 8.16 5.73
CA ALA A 337 8.94 8.16 6.94
C ALA A 337 10.44 7.88 6.65
N CYS A 338 10.81 7.50 5.43
CA CYS A 338 12.20 7.46 4.97
C CYS A 338 12.86 8.85 4.93
N ARG A 339 12.10 9.97 4.94
CA ARG A 339 12.71 11.29 5.09
C ARG A 339 12.94 11.62 6.56
N LEU A 340 14.13 11.33 7.07
CA LEU A 340 14.45 11.49 8.49
C LEU A 340 14.54 12.97 8.90
N SER A 341 14.93 13.85 7.98
CA SER A 341 14.97 15.31 8.22
C SER A 341 13.63 15.94 8.60
N ALA A 342 12.51 15.27 8.30
CA ALA A 342 11.15 15.72 8.59
C ALA A 342 10.49 15.00 9.79
N VAL A 343 11.17 14.00 10.35
CA VAL A 343 10.68 13.17 11.47
C VAL A 343 11.54 13.37 12.74
N ALA A 344 12.75 13.92 12.59
CA ALA A 344 13.70 14.18 13.68
C ALA A 344 13.30 15.34 14.61
#